data_AF-Q210F7-F1
#
_entry.id   AF-Q210F7-F1
#
_cell.length_a   1.000
_cell.length_b   1.000
_cell.length_c   1.000
_cell.angle_alpha   90.00
_cell.angle_beta   90.00
_cell.angle_gamma   90.00
#
_symmetry.space_group_name_H-M   'P 1'
#
loop_
_entity.id
_entity.type
_entity.pdbx_description
1 polymer ?
#
loop_
_entity_poly.entity_id
_entity_poly.type
_entity_poly.pdbx_seq_one_letter_code
_entity_poly.pdbx_strand_id
1 'polypeptide(L)'
;MSYKASATVTSKGQITLPASIRERLGVTAGDRLDFDLSASGRLTVTAVKRRSIFENFDELQLPSRGRPSTRKDIDDAITATIVEKFPRPGRRRG
;
A
#
# COMPACT_ATOMS: atom_id res chain seq x y z
N MET A 1 6.16 1.90 -30.55
CA MET A 1 6.77 3.21 -30.90
C MET A 1 7.93 3.49 -29.96
N SER A 2 9.15 3.68 -30.48
CA SER A 2 10.27 4.18 -29.68
C SER A 2 10.23 5.71 -29.66
N TYR A 3 10.27 6.31 -28.48
CA TYR A 3 10.44 7.76 -28.34
C TYR A 3 11.90 8.05 -28.00
N LYS A 4 12.55 8.94 -28.77
CA LYS A 4 13.91 9.43 -28.48
C LYS A 4 13.84 10.92 -28.14
N ALA A 5 14.47 11.30 -27.04
CA ALA A 5 14.73 12.69 -26.67
C ALA A 5 16.11 12.77 -26.01
N SER A 6 16.76 13.93 -26.11
CA SER A 6 18.00 14.25 -25.40
C SER A 6 17.69 15.18 -24.22
N ALA A 7 18.48 15.07 -23.16
CA ALA A 7 18.44 15.97 -22.02
C ALA A 7 19.88 16.24 -21.56
N THR A 8 20.12 17.45 -21.07
CA THR A 8 21.43 17.87 -20.56
C THR A 8 21.43 17.76 -19.04
N VAL A 9 22.54 17.27 -18.49
CA VAL A 9 22.77 17.28 -17.03
C VAL A 9 23.04 18.72 -16.60
N THR A 10 22.31 19.22 -15.62
CA THR A 10 22.54 20.56 -15.06
C THR A 10 23.85 20.59 -14.27
N SER A 11 24.34 21.80 -13.93
CA SER A 11 25.54 21.97 -13.10
C SER A 11 25.44 21.30 -11.72
N LYS A 12 24.22 21.06 -11.24
CA LYS A 12 23.94 20.37 -9.97
C LYS A 12 23.79 18.86 -10.12
N GLY A 13 24.05 18.30 -11.30
CA GLY A 13 23.91 16.87 -11.57
C GLY A 13 22.48 16.38 -11.79
N GLN A 14 21.51 17.29 -12.00
CA GLN A 14 20.10 16.91 -12.23
C GLN A 14 19.84 16.70 -13.72
N ILE A 15 18.95 15.77 -14.06
CA ILE A 15 18.47 15.55 -15.43
C ILE A 15 16.98 15.86 -15.47
N THR A 16 16.57 16.66 -16.46
CA THR A 16 15.15 16.95 -16.68
C THR A 16 14.54 15.88 -17.59
N LEU A 17 13.49 15.19 -17.12
CA LEU A 17 12.67 14.33 -17.99
C LEU A 17 11.82 15.21 -18.94
N PRO A 18 11.90 15.03 -20.27
CA PRO A 18 11.00 15.66 -21.23
C PRO A 18 9.52 15.37 -20.94
N ALA A 19 8.63 16.32 -21.26
CA ALA A 19 7.20 16.26 -20.93
C ALA A 19 6.52 14.97 -21.41
N SER A 20 6.77 14.58 -22.67
CA SER A 20 6.29 13.35 -23.29
C SER A 20 6.69 12.06 -22.55
N ILE A 21 7.88 12.04 -21.94
CA ILE A 21 8.33 10.89 -21.14
C ILE A 21 7.63 10.89 -19.78
N ARG A 22 7.48 12.07 -19.14
CA ARG A 22 6.75 12.20 -17.87
C ARG A 22 5.31 11.73 -18.00
N GLU A 23 4.61 12.14 -19.05
CA GLU A 23 3.24 11.75 -19.34
C GLU A 23 3.10 10.23 -19.55
N ARG A 24 4.01 9.63 -20.33
CA ARG A 24 4.00 8.18 -20.59
C ARG A 24 4.32 7.35 -19.35
N LEU A 25 5.20 7.83 -18.48
CA LEU A 25 5.50 7.18 -17.20
C LEU A 25 4.43 7.48 -16.12
N GLY A 26 3.60 8.50 -16.36
CA GLY A 26 2.59 8.97 -15.40
C GLY A 26 3.22 9.44 -14.10
N VAL A 27 4.32 10.21 -14.20
CA VAL A 27 5.06 10.75 -13.05
C VAL A 27 4.89 12.26 -12.93
N THR A 28 4.82 12.72 -11.69
CA THR A 28 4.64 14.11 -11.27
C THR A 28 5.75 14.54 -10.31
N ALA A 29 5.78 15.83 -9.96
CA ALA A 29 6.78 16.33 -9.02
C ALA A 29 6.60 15.68 -7.64
N GLY A 30 7.67 15.07 -7.12
CA GLY A 30 7.65 14.34 -5.85
C GLY A 30 7.58 12.81 -6.00
N ASP A 31 7.30 12.31 -7.21
CA ASP A 31 7.34 10.86 -7.47
C ASP A 31 8.77 10.32 -7.47
N ARG A 32 8.91 9.09 -7.02
CA ARG A 32 10.19 8.40 -6.95
C ARG A 32 10.45 7.62 -8.25
N LEU A 33 11.68 7.69 -8.73
CA LEU A 33 12.17 6.92 -9.86
C LEU A 33 13.30 6.01 -9.36
N ASP A 34 13.29 4.76 -9.80
CA ASP A 34 14.40 3.83 -9.60
C ASP A 34 15.24 3.78 -10.88
N PHE A 35 16.55 3.83 -10.68
CA PHE A 35 17.55 3.84 -11.74
C PHE A 35 18.39 2.58 -11.63
N ASP A 36 18.36 1.75 -12.67
CA ASP A 36 19.16 0.54 -12.74
C ASP A 36 20.16 0.67 -13.90
N LEU A 37 21.45 0.68 -13.55
CA LEU A 37 22.55 0.74 -14.52
C LEU A 37 23.16 -0.64 -14.67
N SER A 38 22.85 -1.29 -15.80
CA SER A 38 23.44 -2.58 -16.13
C SER A 38 24.93 -2.46 -16.48
N ALA A 39 25.67 -3.57 -16.35
CA ALA A 39 27.10 -3.64 -16.70
C ALA A 39 27.40 -3.28 -18.17
N SER A 40 26.41 -3.38 -19.06
CA SER A 40 26.53 -2.96 -20.47
C SER A 40 26.35 -1.46 -20.68
N GLY A 41 26.13 -0.69 -19.60
CA GLY A 41 25.91 0.75 -19.66
C GLY A 41 24.47 1.14 -20.01
N ARG A 42 23.54 0.17 -20.09
CA ARG A 42 22.12 0.47 -20.29
C ARG A 42 21.51 0.93 -18.97
N LEU A 43 21.06 2.18 -18.95
CA LEU A 43 20.28 2.77 -17.87
C LEU A 43 18.79 2.48 -18.09
N THR A 44 18.15 1.84 -17.12
CA THR A 44 16.70 1.62 -17.08
C THR A 44 16.12 2.48 -15.97
N VAL A 45 15.04 3.21 -16.28
CA VAL A 45 14.34 4.07 -15.32
C VAL A 45 12.92 3.56 -15.15
N THR A 46 12.53 3.32 -13.90
CA THR A 46 11.20 2.80 -13.56
C THR A 46 10.51 3.75 -12.57
N ALA A 47 9.24 4.07 -12.84
CA ALA A 47 8.43 4.87 -11.92
C ALA A 47 7.98 4.03 -10.73
N VAL A 48 8.34 4.46 -9.51
CA VAL A 48 7.92 3.81 -8.26
C VAL A 48 6.63 4.47 -7.80
N LYS A 49 5.51 3.93 -8.26
CA LYS A 49 4.19 4.34 -7.76
C LYS A 49 4.01 3.72 -6.38
N ARG A 50 3.89 4.55 -5.34
CA ARG A 50 3.33 4.09 -4.07
C ARG A 50 1.87 3.73 -4.34
N ARG A 51 1.60 2.45 -4.53
CA ARG A 51 0.22 1.98 -4.56
C ARG A 51 -0.39 2.29 -3.20
N SER A 52 -1.31 3.23 -3.15
CA SER A 52 -2.19 3.36 -1.99
C SER A 52 -2.93 2.02 -1.82
N ILE A 53 -3.04 1.53 -0.59
CA ILE A 53 -3.92 0.40 -0.28
C ILE A 53 -5.38 0.69 -0.70
N PHE A 54 -5.71 1.96 -0.93
CA PHE A 54 -7.03 2.41 -1.36
C PHE A 54 -7.19 2.51 -2.88
N GLU A 55 -6.11 2.46 -3.69
CA GLU A 55 -6.20 2.59 -5.15
C GLU A 55 -6.94 1.44 -5.84
N ASN A 56 -6.95 0.25 -5.23
CA ASN A 56 -7.66 -0.92 -5.72
C ASN A 56 -8.66 -1.44 -4.68
N PHE A 57 -9.20 -0.55 -3.84
CA PHE A 57 -10.13 -0.95 -2.77
C PHE A 57 -11.38 -1.65 -3.33
N ASP A 58 -11.83 -1.23 -4.51
CA ASP A 58 -12.95 -1.85 -5.24
C ASP A 58 -12.60 -3.23 -5.82
N GLU A 59 -11.32 -3.49 -6.10
CA GLU A 59 -10.83 -4.77 -6.65
C GLU A 59 -10.47 -5.78 -5.55
N LEU A 60 -10.31 -5.30 -4.31
CA LEU A 60 -10.23 -6.16 -3.14
C LEU A 60 -11.61 -6.77 -2.90
N GLN A 61 -11.75 -8.06 -3.22
CA GLN A 61 -12.84 -8.89 -2.70
C GLN A 61 -12.64 -9.09 -1.20
N LEU A 62 -12.90 -8.03 -0.42
CA LEU A 62 -13.01 -8.13 1.02
C LEU A 62 -14.09 -9.17 1.27
N PRO A 63 -13.78 -10.29 1.95
CA PRO A 63 -14.82 -11.24 2.31
C PRO A 63 -15.90 -10.45 3.03
N SER A 64 -17.16 -10.55 2.57
CA SER A 64 -18.26 -9.88 3.24
C SER A 64 -18.19 -10.26 4.71
N ARG A 65 -17.78 -9.31 5.55
CA ARG A 65 -17.67 -9.50 7.00
C ARG A 65 -19.06 -9.47 7.59
N GLY A 66 -19.88 -10.46 7.23
CA GLY A 66 -21.25 -10.65 7.70
C GLY A 66 -22.03 -9.34 7.86
N ARG A 67 -22.87 -9.28 8.89
CA ARG A 67 -23.31 -7.99 9.43
C ARG A 67 -22.17 -7.36 10.24
N PRO A 68 -21.98 -6.03 10.19
CA PRO A 68 -21.07 -5.35 11.10
C PRO A 68 -21.37 -5.75 12.55
N SER A 69 -20.34 -6.11 13.31
CA SER A 69 -20.49 -6.38 14.73
C SER A 69 -21.04 -5.14 15.42
N THR A 70 -22.14 -5.32 16.14
CA THR A 70 -22.70 -4.29 17.02
C THR A 70 -21.93 -4.28 18.33
N ARG A 71 -22.06 -3.19 19.09
CA ARG A 71 -21.49 -3.10 20.45
C ARG A 71 -21.93 -4.28 21.33
N LYS A 72 -23.20 -4.68 21.22
CA LYS A 72 -23.74 -5.84 21.94
C LYS A 72 -23.00 -7.14 21.57
N ASP A 73 -22.70 -7.37 20.29
CA ASP A 73 -21.97 -8.58 19.86
C ASP A 73 -20.58 -8.65 20.48
N ILE A 74 -19.92 -7.50 20.64
CA ILE A 74 -18.61 -7.39 21.28
C ILE A 74 -18.74 -7.70 22.77
N ASP A 75 -19.70 -7.06 23.44
CA ASP A 75 -19.94 -7.25 24.87
C ASP A 75 -20.32 -8.71 25.20
N ASP A 76 -21.13 -9.34 24.36
CA ASP A 76 -21.54 -10.74 24.49
C ASP A 76 -20.34 -11.69 24.29
N ALA A 77 -19.49 -11.45 23.29
CA ALA A 77 -18.30 -12.25 23.03
C ALA A 77 -17.27 -12.16 24.17
N ILE A 78 -17.07 -10.95 24.72
CA ILE A 78 -16.22 -10.73 25.90
C ILE A 78 -16.78 -11.50 27.09
N THR A 79 -18.08 -11.40 27.34
CA THR A 79 -18.75 -12.06 28.46
C THR A 79 -18.63 -13.58 28.38
N ALA A 80 -18.90 -14.17 27.22
CA ALA A 80 -18.76 -15.62 27.00
C ALA A 80 -17.34 -16.10 27.29
N THR A 81 -16.33 -15.37 26.80
CA THR A 81 -14.92 -15.71 27.02
C THR A 81 -14.52 -15.65 28.49
N ILE A 82 -15.03 -14.68 29.25
CA ILE A 82 -14.75 -14.54 30.69
C ILE A 82 -15.32 -15.72 31.48
N VAL A 83 -16.54 -16.17 31.14
CA VAL A 83 -17.19 -17.32 31.81
C VAL A 83 -16.39 -18.60 31.60
N GLU A 84 -15.90 -18.84 30.38
CA GLU A 84 -15.07 -20.01 30.08
C GLU A 84 -13.70 -19.97 30.75
N LYS A 85 -13.00 -18.82 30.70
CA LYS A 85 -11.64 -18.70 31.23
C LYS A 85 -11.58 -18.58 32.75
N PHE A 86 -12.60 -18.01 33.38
CA PHE A 86 -12.65 -17.77 34.81
C PHE A 86 -13.99 -18.25 35.39
N PRO A 87 -14.22 -19.58 35.44
CA PRO A 87 -15.42 -20.13 36.04
C PRO A 87 -15.46 -19.73 37.52
N ARG A 88 -16.57 -19.11 37.94
CA ARG A 88 -16.70 -18.66 39.33
C ARG A 88 -16.64 -19.87 40.26
N PRO A 89 -15.77 -19.88 41.28
CA PRO A 89 -15.74 -20.99 42.24
C PRO A 89 -17.10 -21.08 42.93
N GLY A 90 -17.73 -22.25 42.79
CA GLY A 90 -19.04 -22.53 43.36
C GLY A 90 -19.07 -22.20 44.84
N ARG A 91 -20.12 -21.50 45.27
CA ARG A 91 -20.36 -21.17 46.67
C ARG A 91 -20.49 -22.48 47.45
N ARG A 92 -19.44 -22.87 48.18
CA ARG A 92 -19.51 -24.01 49.11
C ARG A 92 -20.58 -23.68 50.15
N ARG A 93 -21.75 -24.31 50.04
CA ARG A 93 -22.69 -24.40 51.15
C ARG A 93 -22.11 -25.44 52.11
N GLY A 94 -21.86 -25.02 53.34
CA GLY A 94 -21.61 -25.92 54.46
C GLY A 94 -22.89 -26.64 54.87
#